data_AF-A0A933YF50-F1
#
_entry.id   AF-A0A933YF50-F1
#
_cell.length_a   1.000
_cell.length_b   1.000
_cell.length_c   1.000
_cell.angle_alpha   90.00
_cell.angle_beta   90.00
_cell.angle_gamma   90.00
#
_symmetry.space_group_name_H-M   'P 1'
#
loop_
_entity.id
_entity.type
_entity.pdbx_description
1 polymer ?
#
loop_
_entity_poly.entity_id
_entity_poly.type
_entity_poly.pdbx_seq_one_letter_code
_entity_poly.pdbx_strand_id
1 'polypeptide(L)' 'SKDGMTVSELTGKIKLRQPTVTHHLNVLRSVDAVESSPHGRERVYKLNRDAHCFEECKIPY' A
#
# COMPACT_ATOMS: atom_id res chain seq x y z
N SER A 1 -1.64 -8.37 4.04
CA SER A 1 -2.50 -9.31 3.31
C SER A 1 -1.82 -9.59 1.98
N LYS A 2 -1.79 -10.86 1.52
CA LYS A 2 -1.26 -11.19 0.18
C LYS A 2 -2.06 -10.51 -0.94
N ASP A 3 -3.32 -10.21 -0.67
CA ASP A 3 -4.28 -9.64 -1.64
C ASP A 3 -4.35 -8.11 -1.61
N GLY A 4 -3.56 -7.46 -0.74
CA GLY A 4 -3.63 -6.01 -0.52
C GLY A 4 -4.73 -5.59 0.46
N MET A 5 -4.93 -4.28 0.63
CA MET A 5 -5.96 -3.68 1.48
C MET A 5 -6.48 -2.36 0.90
N THR A 6 -7.72 -1.99 1.19
CA THR A 6 -8.28 -0.68 0.87
C THR A 6 -7.81 0.39 1.86
N VAL A 7 -7.99 1.67 1.51
CA VAL A 7 -7.68 2.79 2.41
C VAL A 7 -8.48 2.70 3.71
N SER A 8 -9.74 2.26 3.62
CA SER A 8 -10.65 2.08 4.76
C SER A 8 -10.12 1.00 5.71
N GLU A 9 -9.72 -0.16 5.17
CA GLU A 9 -9.14 -1.26 5.94
C GLU A 9 -7.80 -0.87 6.59
N LEU A 10 -6.94 -0.16 5.86
CA LEU A 10 -5.68 0.36 6.38
C LEU A 10 -5.94 1.32 7.54
N THR A 11 -6.83 2.30 7.35
CA THR A 11 -7.21 3.27 8.39
C THR A 11 -7.73 2.57 9.66
N GLY A 12 -8.41 1.43 9.54
CA GLY A 12 -8.84 0.64 10.69
C GLY A 12 -7.71 -0.09 11.45
N LYS A 13 -6.57 -0.35 10.80
CA LYS A 13 -5.44 -1.11 11.35
C LYS A 13 -4.28 -0.25 11.85
N ILE A 14 -4.17 0.99 11.37
CA ILE A 14 -3.14 1.95 11.77
C ILE A 14 -3.77 3.18 12.42
N LYS A 15 -3.10 3.75 13.42
CA LYS A 15 -3.58 4.94 14.15
C LYS A 15 -3.36 6.24 13.35
N LEU A 16 -3.76 6.26 12.09
CA LEU A 16 -3.68 7.41 11.17
C LEU A 16 -5.07 7.71 10.59
N ARG A 17 -5.30 8.98 10.21
CA ARG A 17 -6.55 9.39 9.56
C ARG A 17 -6.51 9.04 8.07
N GLN A 18 -7.68 8.79 7.48
CA GLN A 18 -7.82 8.42 6.06
C GLN A 18 -7.10 9.36 5.06
N PRO A 19 -7.12 10.71 5.23
CA PRO A 19 -6.36 11.61 4.35
C PRO A 19 -4.85 11.39 4.44
N THR A 20 -4.34 11.11 5.64
CA THR A 20 -2.92 10.82 5.87
C THR A 20 -2.53 9.49 5.24
N VAL A 21 -3.36 8.46 5.39
CA VAL A 21 -3.16 7.15 4.74
C VAL A 21 -3.13 7.32 3.21
N THR A 22 -4.07 8.08 2.65
CA THR A 22 -4.13 8.36 1.21
C THR A 22 -2.88 9.11 0.73
N HIS A 23 -2.45 10.13 1.47
CA HIS A 23 -1.23 10.87 1.14
C HIS A 23 0.00 9.96 1.12
N HIS A 24 0.18 9.12 2.13
CA HIS A 24 1.31 8.17 2.17
C HIS A 24 1.26 7.14 1.06
N LEU A 25 0.08 6.59 0.74
CA LEU A 25 -0.07 5.65 -0.37
C LEU A 25 0.25 6.28 -1.73
N ASN A 26 -0.07 7.56 -1.93
CA ASN A 26 0.32 8.29 -3.13
C ASN A 26 1.84 8.45 -3.23
N VAL A 27 2.51 8.78 -2.12
CA VAL A 27 3.98 8.87 -2.08
C VAL A 27 4.60 7.50 -2.35
N LEU A 28 4.16 6.44 -1.66
CA LEU A 28 4.66 5.07 -1.86
C LEU A 28 4.45 4.59 -3.29
N ARG A 29 3.31 4.93 -3.91
CA ARG A 29 3.05 4.61 -5.32
C ARG A 29 3.96 5.39 -6.26
N SER A 30 4.29 6.64 -5.95
CA SER A 30 5.19 7.46 -6.79
C SER A 30 6.62 6.94 -6.86
N VAL A 31 7.04 6.17 -5.85
CA VAL A 31 8.34 5.49 -5.80
C VAL A 31 8.23 4.00 -6.10
N ASP A 32 7.08 3.58 -6.66
CA ASP A 32 6.78 2.21 -7.06
C ASP A 32 6.84 1.17 -5.92
N ALA A 33 6.76 1.58 -4.65
CA ALA A 33 6.79 0.67 -3.51
C ALA A 33 5.44 -0.07 -3.29
N VAL A 34 4.35 0.48 -3.83
CA VAL A 34 3.03 -0.14 -3.80
C VAL A 34 2.33 -0.03 -5.15
N GLU A 35 1.62 -1.09 -5.50
CA GLU A 35 0.70 -1.13 -6.62
C GLU A 35 -0.72 -0.82 -6.14
N SER A 36 -1.56 -0.34 -7.06
CA SER A 36 -2.97 -0.10 -6.79
C SER A 36 -3.84 -0.62 -7.92
N SER A 37 -4.87 -1.40 -7.58
CA SER A 37 -5.87 -1.89 -8.53
C SER A 37 -7.28 -1.39 -8.17
N PRO A 38 -8.14 -1.12 -9.15
CA PRO A 38 -9.54 -0.79 -8.88
C PRO A 38 -10.29 -2.02 -8.36
N HIS A 39 -11.14 -1.81 -7.35
CA HIS A 39 -12.04 -2.83 -6.82
C HIS A 39 -13.41 -2.19 -6.53
N GLY A 40 -14.29 -2.19 -7.54
CA GLY A 40 -15.57 -1.49 -7.48
C GLY A 40 -15.39 0.02 -7.29
N ARG A 41 -15.88 0.55 -6.17
CA ARG A 41 -15.75 1.98 -5.81
C ARG A 41 -14.48 2.31 -5.04
N GLU A 42 -13.72 1.30 -4.64
CA GLU A 42 -12.50 1.45 -3.86
C GLU A 42 -11.26 1.07 -4.68
N ARG A 43 -10.09 1.33 -4.10
CA ARG A 43 -8.80 0.88 -4.61
C ARG A 43 -8.15 -0.01 -3.56
N VAL A 44 -7.62 -1.14 -4.02
CA VAL A 44 -6.82 -2.05 -3.21
C VAL A 44 -5.36 -1.73 -3.45
N TYR A 45 -4.59 -1.60 -2.37
CA TYR A 45 -3.16 -1.34 -2.40
C TYR A 45 -2.38 -2.57 -1.94
N LYS A 46 -1.34 -2.93 -2.68
CA LYS A 46 -0.46 -4.07 -2.40
C LYS A 46 1.00 -3.62 -2.47
N LEU A 47 1.86 -4.21 -1.64
CA LEU A 47 3.31 -4.01 -1.79
C LEU A 47 3.74 -4.48 -3.18
N ASN A 48 4.46 -3.62 -3.90
CA ASN A 48 5.14 -4.01 -5.13
C ASN A 48 6.41 -4.77 -4.73
N ARG A 49 6.36 -6.09 -4.78
CA ARG A 49 7.51 -6.94 -4.39
C ARG A 49 8.58 -7.04 -5.47
N ASP A 50 8.28 -6.54 -6.65
CA ASP A 50 9.22 -6.45 -7.78
C ASP A 50 9.99 -5.12 -7.74
N ALA A 51 9.58 -4.18 -6.88
CA ALA A 51 10.28 -2.92 -6.67
C ALA A 51 11.70 -3.17 -6.16
N HIS A 52 12.66 -2.57 -6.87
CA HIS A 52 14.10 -2.71 -6.66
C HIS A 52 14.47 -2.67 -5.16
N CYS A 53 15.19 -3.71 -4.71
CA CYS A 53 15.73 -3.95 -3.36
C CYS A 53 14.94 -4.85 -2.40
N PHE A 54 13.84 -5.52 -2.75
CA PHE A 54 13.12 -6.37 -1.78
C PHE A 54 14.02 -7.39 -1.02
N GLU A 55 14.93 -8.05 -1.73
CA GLU A 55 15.91 -9.00 -1.16
C GLU A 55 17.05 -8.29 -0.39
N GLU A 56 17.53 -7.14 -0.88
CA GLU A 56 18.61 -6.37 -0.25
C GLU A 56 18.14 -5.61 1.01
N CYS A 57 16.90 -5.13 1.00
CA CYS A 57 16.25 -4.34 2.04
C CYS A 57 15.61 -5.21 3.14
N LYS A 58 15.69 -6.55 3.04
CA LYS A 58 15.17 -7.53 4.01
C LYS A 58 13.72 -7.27 4.45
N ILE A 59 12.84 -6.91 3.52
CA ILE A 59 11.45 -6.59 3.86
C ILE A 59 10.73 -7.92 4.25
N PRO A 60 10.23 -8.05 5.49
CA PRO A 60 9.66 -9.31 5.97
C PRO A 60 8.36 -9.70 5.26
N TYR A 61 8.12 -11.02 5.17
CA TYR A 61 7.04 -11.65 4.40
C TYR A 61 5.63 -11.42 4.94
#